data_AF-A0A160VVE9-F1
#
_entry.id   AF-A0A160VVE9-F1
#
_cell.length_a   1.000
_cell.length_b   1.000
_cell.length_c   1.000
_cell.angle_alpha   90.00
_cell.angle_beta   90.00
_cell.angle_gamma   90.00
#
_symmetry.space_group_name_H-M   'P 1'
#
loop_
_entity.id
_entity.type
_entity.pdbx_description
1 polymer ?
#
loop_
_entity_poly.entity_id
_entity_poly.type
_entity_poly.pdbx_seq_one_letter_code
_entity_poly.pdbx_strand_id
1 'polypeptide(L)'
;MRTIQIRKFILLDNKYKAKIISGKKVTTVRYGKYEAKPGSEVYIVITPSDTAIARARIKEVRRKKVKDLTNEDARLDGFSDVKELVKELSKIYGELYGEDEVTIIEFENVRPLKEGIPLKWLKGLNYRDPYEIVELATQNDLGLTQDVKIILERIMERGLREAVKHFGPKRVQQALLKAYHALYDKGLL
;
A
#
# COMPACT_ATOMS: atom_id res chain seq x y z
N MET A 1 -22.89 12.08 -5.56
CA MET A 1 -21.58 11.38 -5.68
C MET A 1 -21.71 9.94 -5.20
N ARG A 2 -21.15 8.96 -5.92
CA ARG A 2 -21.09 7.57 -5.47
C ARG A 2 -20.04 7.43 -4.36
N THR A 3 -20.34 6.62 -3.35
CA THR A 3 -19.38 6.23 -2.33
C THR A 3 -18.38 5.23 -2.89
N ILE A 4 -17.10 5.45 -2.64
CA ILE A 4 -15.98 4.60 -3.08
C ILE A 4 -15.42 3.88 -1.86
N GLN A 5 -15.48 2.55 -1.86
CA GLN A 5 -14.79 1.76 -0.85
C GLN A 5 -13.28 1.80 -1.08
N ILE A 6 -12.52 2.12 -0.02
CA ILE A 6 -11.06 2.06 -0.06
C ILE A 6 -10.64 0.60 -0.29
N ARG A 7 -9.82 0.39 -1.31
CA ARG A 7 -9.27 -0.92 -1.65
C ARG A 7 -8.25 -1.36 -0.59
N LYS A 8 -7.70 -2.56 -0.71
CA LYS A 8 -6.55 -3.03 0.08
C LYS A 8 -5.27 -2.20 -0.10
N PHE A 9 -5.30 -1.13 -0.89
CA PHE A 9 -4.19 -0.23 -1.12
C PHE A 9 -4.65 1.20 -1.39
N ILE A 10 -3.76 2.16 -1.15
CA ILE A 10 -3.93 3.59 -1.41
C ILE A 10 -2.75 4.06 -2.26
N LEU A 11 -3.09 4.63 -3.42
CA LEU A 11 -2.14 5.27 -4.31
C LEU A 11 -1.80 6.67 -3.77
N LEU A 12 -0.50 6.97 -3.69
CA LEU A 12 0.05 8.28 -3.36
C LEU A 12 1.17 8.62 -4.33
N ASP A 13 1.37 9.91 -4.59
CA ASP A 13 2.49 10.35 -5.41
C ASP A 13 3.84 10.06 -4.73
N ASN A 14 4.85 9.66 -5.52
CA ASN A 14 6.19 9.36 -5.02
C ASN A 14 6.84 10.54 -4.25
N LYS A 15 6.42 11.79 -4.47
CA LYS A 15 6.88 12.95 -3.67
C LYS A 15 6.60 12.79 -2.17
N TYR A 16 5.60 11.99 -1.80
CA TYR A 16 5.25 11.74 -0.39
C TYR A 16 6.02 10.57 0.23
N LYS A 17 6.79 9.80 -0.54
CA LYS A 17 7.48 8.58 -0.08
C LYS A 17 8.30 8.80 1.19
N ALA A 18 9.13 9.83 1.23
CA ALA A 18 9.99 10.12 2.38
C ALA A 18 9.17 10.45 3.65
N LYS A 19 8.07 11.19 3.50
CA LYS A 19 7.18 11.55 4.61
C LYS A 19 6.40 10.34 5.15
N ILE A 20 6.02 9.40 4.28
CA ILE A 20 5.35 8.14 4.65
C ILE A 20 6.31 7.22 5.41
N ILE A 21 7.50 6.99 4.86
CA ILE A 21 8.49 6.07 5.47
C ILE A 21 8.96 6.60 6.83
N SER A 22 9.09 7.91 6.99
CA SER A 22 9.43 8.54 8.27
C SER A 22 8.28 8.59 9.28
N GLY A 23 7.07 8.10 8.92
CA GLY A 23 5.89 8.16 9.78
C GLY A 23 5.33 9.57 10.00
N LYS A 24 5.89 10.60 9.34
CA LYS A 24 5.48 12.00 9.48
C LYS A 24 4.17 12.32 8.77
N LYS A 25 3.82 11.55 7.74
CA LYS A 25 2.54 11.67 7.02
C LYS A 25 1.53 10.70 7.62
N VAL A 26 0.52 11.25 8.29
CA VAL A 26 -0.52 10.49 9.00
C VAL A 26 -1.90 10.65 8.39
N THR A 27 -2.09 11.52 7.39
CA THR A 27 -3.38 11.64 6.67
C THR A 27 -3.20 11.72 5.16
N THR A 28 -4.30 11.48 4.44
CA THR A 28 -4.47 11.86 3.03
C THR A 28 -5.86 12.46 2.80
N VAL A 29 -5.94 13.59 2.07
CA VAL A 29 -7.20 14.18 1.64
C VAL A 29 -7.50 13.77 0.20
N ARG A 30 -8.75 13.35 -0.07
CA ARG A 30 -9.23 12.93 -1.39
C ARG A 30 -10.55 13.59 -1.73
N TYR A 31 -10.68 14.08 -2.96
CA TYR A 31 -11.97 14.53 -3.50
C TYR A 31 -12.89 13.33 -3.72
N GLY A 32 -14.10 13.38 -3.18
CA GLY A 32 -15.02 12.23 -3.23
C GLY A 32 -15.52 11.77 -1.87
N LYS A 33 -16.48 10.85 -1.89
CA LYS A 33 -16.93 10.09 -0.72
C LYS A 33 -16.16 8.79 -0.65
N TYR A 34 -15.20 8.68 0.26
CA TYR A 34 -14.51 7.41 0.52
C TYR A 34 -15.00 6.80 1.83
N GLU A 35 -15.06 5.47 1.85
CA GLU A 35 -15.39 4.70 3.06
C GLU A 35 -14.40 3.55 3.24
N ALA A 36 -13.99 3.35 4.49
CA ALA A 36 -13.27 2.16 4.91
C ALA A 36 -13.71 1.81 6.32
N LYS A 37 -13.65 0.52 6.64
CA LYS A 37 -13.83 0.06 8.02
C LYS A 37 -12.61 0.51 8.84
N PRO A 38 -12.77 1.31 9.90
CA PRO A 38 -11.69 1.61 10.82
C PRO A 38 -10.99 0.34 11.32
N GLY A 39 -9.69 0.42 11.47
CA GLY A 39 -8.82 -0.70 11.81
C GLY A 39 -8.42 -1.60 10.63
N SER A 40 -8.90 -1.34 9.41
CA SER A 40 -8.46 -2.07 8.21
C SER A 40 -7.02 -1.74 7.86
N GLU A 41 -6.24 -2.76 7.51
CA GLU A 41 -4.91 -2.58 6.94
C GLU A 41 -4.97 -2.33 5.42
N VAL A 42 -4.14 -1.41 4.97
CA VAL A 42 -3.97 -1.07 3.56
C VAL A 42 -2.49 -0.93 3.22
N TYR A 43 -2.14 -1.26 1.99
CA TYR A 43 -0.82 -0.97 1.44
C TYR A 43 -0.75 0.48 0.96
N ILE A 44 0.34 1.17 1.29
CA ILE A 44 0.68 2.47 0.70
C ILE A 44 1.51 2.22 -0.54
N VAL A 45 0.99 2.65 -1.70
CA VAL A 45 1.55 2.39 -3.02
C VAL A 45 1.91 3.71 -3.68
N ILE A 46 3.13 3.82 -4.19
CA ILE A 46 3.60 5.01 -4.88
C ILE A 46 3.33 4.95 -6.40
N THR A 47 2.90 6.06 -6.97
CA THR A 47 2.82 6.29 -8.42
C THR A 47 4.05 7.06 -8.93
N PRO A 48 4.45 6.93 -10.21
CA PRO A 48 3.85 6.09 -11.25
C PRO A 48 4.36 4.63 -11.26
N SER A 49 5.24 4.24 -10.35
CA SER A 49 5.87 2.91 -10.36
C SER A 49 4.99 1.76 -9.85
N ASP A 50 3.77 2.04 -9.39
CA ASP A 50 2.84 1.08 -8.80
C ASP A 50 3.51 0.15 -7.78
N THR A 51 4.34 0.73 -6.91
CA THR A 51 5.16 -0.03 -5.95
C THR A 51 4.65 0.20 -4.54
N ALA A 52 4.26 -0.87 -3.83
CA ALA A 52 3.94 -0.81 -2.41
C ALA A 52 5.21 -0.60 -1.59
N ILE A 53 5.16 0.32 -0.62
CA ILE A 53 6.32 0.72 0.19
C ILE A 53 6.10 0.58 1.70
N ALA A 54 4.84 0.55 2.14
CA ALA A 54 4.47 0.45 3.55
C ALA A 54 3.09 -0.21 3.70
N ARG A 55 2.82 -0.73 4.89
CA ARG A 55 1.46 -1.01 5.39
C ARG A 55 1.07 0.09 6.35
N ALA A 56 -0.22 0.40 6.37
CA ALA A 56 -0.79 1.34 7.33
C ALA A 56 -2.15 0.80 7.78
N ARG A 57 -2.54 1.13 9.00
CA ARG A 57 -3.88 0.87 9.50
C ARG A 57 -4.71 2.13 9.38
N ILE A 58 -5.93 2.01 8.84
CA ILE A 58 -6.86 3.14 8.78
C ILE A 58 -7.38 3.39 10.19
N LYS A 59 -7.06 4.55 10.76
CA LYS A 59 -7.54 4.98 12.07
C LYS A 59 -8.95 5.53 11.97
N GLU A 60 -9.16 6.48 11.05
CA GLU A 60 -10.45 7.16 10.88
C GLU A 60 -10.65 7.58 9.42
N VAL A 61 -11.91 7.65 8.99
CA VAL A 61 -12.32 8.27 7.73
C VAL A 61 -13.38 9.32 8.05
N ARG A 62 -13.07 10.59 7.83
CA ARG A 62 -13.97 11.72 8.11
C ARG A 62 -14.20 12.56 6.86
N ARG A 63 -15.36 13.21 6.78
CA ARG A 63 -15.74 14.09 5.67
C ARG A 63 -15.70 15.54 6.13
N LYS A 64 -15.25 16.43 5.25
CA LYS A 64 -15.30 17.88 5.44
C LYS A 64 -15.68 18.54 4.12
N LYS A 65 -16.21 19.76 4.18
CA LYS A 65 -16.26 20.62 3.00
C LYS A 65 -14.89 21.25 2.77
N VAL A 66 -14.58 21.60 1.53
CA VAL A 66 -13.31 22.29 1.18
C VAL A 66 -13.14 23.56 2.01
N LYS A 67 -14.21 24.33 2.22
CA LYS A 67 -14.18 25.55 3.06
C LYS A 67 -13.88 25.29 4.54
N ASP A 68 -14.07 24.06 5.02
CA ASP A 68 -13.86 23.66 6.42
C ASP A 68 -12.46 23.03 6.64
N LEU A 69 -11.63 22.96 5.58
CA LEU A 69 -10.24 22.52 5.70
C LEU A 69 -9.41 23.55 6.48
N THR A 70 -8.60 23.06 7.41
CA THR A 70 -7.76 23.87 8.29
C THR A 70 -6.28 23.71 7.95
N ASN A 71 -5.44 24.66 8.39
CA ASN A 71 -3.99 24.54 8.23
C ASN A 71 -3.43 23.30 8.92
N GLU A 72 -4.10 22.79 9.94
CA GLU A 72 -3.75 21.53 10.58
C GLU A 72 -4.02 20.35 9.66
N ASP A 73 -5.19 20.30 9.00
CA ASP A 73 -5.48 19.25 8.02
C ASP A 73 -4.42 19.23 6.89
N ALA A 74 -4.01 20.42 6.43
CA ALA A 74 -2.96 20.56 5.43
C ALA A 74 -1.60 20.04 5.93
N ARG A 75 -1.18 20.41 7.14
CA ARG A 75 0.10 19.96 7.73
C ARG A 75 0.14 18.45 7.93
N LEU A 76 -0.94 17.85 8.41
CA LEU A 76 -1.05 16.40 8.58
C LEU A 76 -1.00 15.66 7.22
N ASP A 77 -1.55 16.27 6.17
CA ASP A 77 -1.45 15.77 4.78
C ASP A 77 -0.09 16.12 4.13
N GLY A 78 0.77 16.86 4.84
CA GLY A 78 2.14 17.17 4.45
C GLY A 78 2.28 18.41 3.58
N PHE A 79 1.32 19.32 3.59
CA PHE A 79 1.35 20.64 2.97
C PHE A 79 1.64 21.73 4.00
N SER A 80 2.10 22.89 3.54
CA SER A 80 2.40 24.03 4.40
C SER A 80 1.13 24.71 4.95
N ASP A 81 0.09 24.83 4.11
CA ASP A 81 -1.18 25.47 4.43
C ASP A 81 -2.36 24.93 3.59
N VAL A 82 -3.59 25.37 3.92
CA VAL A 82 -4.82 24.98 3.20
C VAL A 82 -4.77 25.39 1.73
N LYS A 83 -4.18 26.53 1.39
CA LYS A 83 -4.13 27.00 0.01
C LYS A 83 -3.31 26.07 -0.86
N GLU A 84 -2.17 25.60 -0.35
CA GLU A 84 -1.33 24.61 -1.02
C GLU A 84 -2.06 23.27 -1.19
N LEU A 85 -2.71 22.79 -0.12
CA LEU A 85 -3.52 21.57 -0.17
C LEU A 85 -4.62 21.66 -1.24
N VAL A 86 -5.44 22.71 -1.21
CA VAL A 86 -6.54 22.90 -2.17
C VAL A 86 -6.01 23.06 -3.58
N LYS A 87 -4.92 23.80 -3.79
CA LYS A 87 -4.30 23.95 -5.12
C LYS A 87 -3.85 22.60 -5.70
N GLU A 88 -3.27 21.74 -4.88
CA GLU A 88 -2.82 20.41 -5.31
C GLU A 88 -3.99 19.47 -5.58
N LEU A 89 -5.03 19.51 -4.73
CA LEU A 89 -6.27 18.78 -5.00
C LEU A 89 -6.92 19.25 -6.31
N SER A 90 -6.95 20.56 -6.58
CA SER A 90 -7.54 21.10 -7.80
C SER A 90 -6.78 20.71 -9.07
N LYS A 91 -5.46 20.53 -8.98
CA LYS A 91 -4.66 20.00 -10.11
C LYS A 91 -5.03 18.56 -10.46
N ILE A 92 -5.39 17.75 -9.46
CA ILE A 92 -5.67 16.32 -9.61
C ILE A 92 -7.11 16.08 -10.04
N TYR A 93 -8.06 16.84 -9.47
CA TYR A 93 -9.50 16.58 -9.60
C TYR A 93 -10.27 17.64 -10.41
N GLY A 94 -9.63 18.74 -10.81
CA GLY A 94 -10.28 19.91 -11.40
C GLY A 94 -10.60 20.98 -10.36
N GLU A 95 -11.19 22.10 -10.77
CA GLU A 95 -11.49 23.22 -9.87
C GLU A 95 -12.41 22.78 -8.71
N LEU A 96 -12.00 23.11 -7.48
CA LEU A 96 -12.72 22.79 -6.26
C LEU A 96 -13.29 24.06 -5.62
N TYR A 97 -14.56 24.00 -5.23
CA TYR A 97 -15.30 25.09 -4.60
C TYR A 97 -15.56 24.79 -3.12
N GLY A 98 -15.87 25.84 -2.35
CA GLY A 98 -16.00 25.73 -0.89
C GLY A 98 -17.02 24.70 -0.39
N GLU A 99 -18.10 24.45 -1.13
CA GLU A 99 -19.15 23.50 -0.77
C GLU A 99 -18.83 22.05 -1.15
N ASP A 100 -17.76 21.80 -1.92
CA ASP A 100 -17.37 20.46 -2.32
C ASP A 100 -16.95 19.60 -1.13
N GLU A 101 -17.34 18.33 -1.16
CA GLU A 101 -16.99 17.36 -0.11
C GLU A 101 -15.65 16.67 -0.39
N VAL A 102 -14.76 16.69 0.60
CA VAL A 102 -13.52 15.92 0.63
C VAL A 102 -13.55 14.90 1.75
N THR A 103 -12.90 13.77 1.53
CA THR A 103 -12.68 12.75 2.56
C THR A 103 -11.25 12.80 3.04
N ILE A 104 -11.07 12.91 4.36
CA ILE A 104 -9.79 12.80 5.06
C ILE A 104 -9.69 11.37 5.59
N ILE A 105 -8.60 10.69 5.22
CA ILE A 105 -8.28 9.34 5.69
C ILE A 105 -7.07 9.47 6.60
N GLU A 106 -7.23 9.09 7.87
CA GLU A 106 -6.17 9.08 8.86
C GLU A 106 -5.60 7.67 9.01
N PHE A 107 -4.27 7.59 9.06
CA PHE A 107 -3.51 6.37 9.22
C PHE A 107 -2.82 6.34 10.58
N GLU A 108 -2.70 5.14 11.12
CA GLU A 108 -1.86 4.83 12.26
C GLU A 108 -0.97 3.61 11.94
N ASN A 109 0.02 3.37 12.78
CA ASN A 109 0.89 2.18 12.67
C ASN A 109 1.49 2.00 11.27
N VAL A 110 1.99 3.09 10.66
CA VAL A 110 2.65 3.04 9.36
C VAL A 110 3.96 2.25 9.50
N ARG A 111 4.04 1.10 8.84
CA ARG A 111 5.18 0.18 8.87
C ARG A 111 5.76 0.05 7.47
N PRO A 112 7.00 0.50 7.22
CA PRO A 112 7.67 0.27 5.95
C PRO A 112 7.76 -1.23 5.64
N LEU A 113 7.64 -1.59 4.36
CA LEU A 113 7.93 -2.95 3.89
C LEU A 113 9.45 -3.15 3.85
N LYS A 114 9.91 -4.41 3.94
CA LYS A 114 11.33 -4.76 3.84
C LYS A 114 11.96 -4.19 2.56
N GLU A 115 11.19 -4.19 1.47
CA GLU A 115 11.51 -3.42 0.27
C GLU A 115 10.25 -3.13 -0.56
N GLY A 116 10.42 -2.37 -1.64
CA GLY A 116 9.33 -2.06 -2.56
C GLY A 116 8.81 -3.29 -3.31
N ILE A 117 7.51 -3.57 -3.22
CA ILE A 117 6.87 -4.72 -3.87
C ILE A 117 5.93 -4.22 -4.99
N PRO A 118 6.03 -4.73 -6.23
CA PRO A 118 5.09 -4.37 -7.28
C PRO A 118 3.64 -4.67 -6.90
N LEU A 119 2.73 -3.71 -7.06
CA LEU A 119 1.31 -3.87 -6.70
C LEU A 119 0.65 -5.05 -7.43
N LYS A 120 1.05 -5.32 -8.68
CA LYS A 120 0.59 -6.49 -9.43
C LYS A 120 0.92 -7.82 -8.76
N TRP A 121 2.02 -7.90 -8.02
CA TRP A 121 2.42 -9.11 -7.30
C TRP A 121 1.61 -9.27 -6.02
N LEU A 122 1.42 -8.19 -5.26
CA LEU A 122 0.49 -8.22 -4.12
C LEU A 122 -0.91 -8.67 -4.56
N LYS A 123 -1.44 -8.12 -5.67
CA LYS A 123 -2.75 -8.57 -6.21
C LYS A 123 -2.77 -10.07 -6.51
N GLY A 124 -1.72 -10.60 -7.13
CA GLY A 124 -1.60 -12.02 -7.45
C GLY A 124 -1.51 -12.93 -6.22
N LEU A 125 -1.01 -12.41 -5.10
CA LEU A 125 -0.86 -13.10 -3.83
C LEU A 125 -2.00 -12.76 -2.85
N ASN A 126 -3.14 -12.26 -3.37
CA ASN A 126 -4.29 -11.83 -2.57
C ASN A 126 -3.93 -10.86 -1.42
N TYR A 127 -3.01 -9.93 -1.70
CA TYR A 127 -2.49 -8.94 -0.76
C TYR A 127 -1.77 -9.55 0.46
N ARG A 128 -1.21 -10.76 0.33
CA ARG A 128 -0.21 -11.30 1.26
C ARG A 128 1.17 -10.74 0.94
N ASP A 129 1.95 -10.47 1.98
CA ASP A 129 3.33 -10.03 1.81
C ASP A 129 4.17 -11.21 1.27
N PRO A 130 4.93 -11.06 0.17
CA PRO A 130 5.84 -12.08 -0.32
C PRO A 130 6.78 -12.65 0.74
N TYR A 131 7.22 -11.84 1.71
CA TYR A 131 8.08 -12.31 2.79
C TYR A 131 7.34 -13.19 3.80
N GLU A 132 6.08 -12.87 4.13
CA GLU A 132 5.23 -13.74 4.96
C GLU A 132 5.00 -15.10 4.28
N ILE A 133 4.80 -15.10 2.96
CA ILE A 133 4.63 -16.34 2.17
C ILE A 133 5.90 -17.18 2.20
N VAL A 134 7.06 -16.54 1.98
CA VAL A 134 8.37 -17.22 2.00
C VAL A 134 8.67 -17.81 3.38
N GLU A 135 8.38 -17.08 4.44
CA GLU A 135 8.57 -17.53 5.83
C GLU A 135 7.70 -18.75 6.13
N LEU A 136 6.38 -18.65 5.90
CA LEU A 136 5.45 -19.75 6.12
C LEU A 136 5.80 -20.97 5.25
N ALA A 137 6.17 -20.76 3.99
CA ALA A 137 6.51 -21.85 3.09
C ALA A 137 7.80 -22.58 3.47
N THR A 138 8.71 -21.92 4.18
CA THR A 138 9.96 -22.54 4.65
C THR A 138 9.77 -23.26 5.98
N GLN A 139 8.81 -22.80 6.81
CA GLN A 139 8.48 -23.43 8.09
C GLN A 139 7.60 -24.68 7.95
N ASN A 140 7.00 -24.91 6.78
CA ASN A 140 6.07 -26.00 6.54
C ASN A 140 6.56 -26.88 5.39
N ASP A 141 6.43 -28.20 5.52
CA ASP A 141 6.68 -29.08 4.39
C ASP A 141 5.50 -29.02 3.42
N LEU A 142 5.69 -28.33 2.30
CA LEU A 142 4.65 -28.07 1.30
C LEU A 142 4.77 -28.94 0.04
N GLY A 143 5.72 -29.87 -0.03
CA GLY A 143 5.97 -30.66 -1.24
C GLY A 143 6.43 -29.81 -2.45
N LEU A 144 6.99 -28.61 -2.19
CA LEU A 144 7.50 -27.72 -3.24
C LEU A 144 8.74 -28.33 -3.91
N THR A 145 8.89 -28.09 -5.21
CA THR A 145 10.07 -28.54 -5.97
C THR A 145 11.34 -27.84 -5.48
N GLN A 146 12.50 -28.47 -5.69
CA GLN A 146 13.79 -27.90 -5.29
C GLN A 146 14.05 -26.52 -5.93
N ASP A 147 13.66 -26.33 -7.20
CA ASP A 147 13.78 -25.03 -7.88
C ASP A 147 12.97 -23.93 -7.18
N VAL A 148 11.76 -24.23 -6.71
CA VAL A 148 10.95 -23.26 -5.95
C VAL A 148 11.62 -22.96 -4.62
N LYS A 149 12.07 -23.98 -3.89
CA LYS A 149 12.74 -23.81 -2.59
C LYS A 149 13.96 -22.89 -2.69
N ILE A 150 14.85 -23.14 -3.68
CA ILE A 150 16.03 -22.31 -3.93
C ILE A 150 15.66 -20.83 -4.19
N ILE A 151 14.58 -20.58 -4.93
CA ILE A 151 14.11 -19.21 -5.18
C ILE A 151 13.59 -18.56 -3.90
N LEU A 152 12.80 -19.26 -3.09
CA LEU A 152 12.27 -18.74 -1.82
C LEU A 152 13.41 -18.44 -0.83
N GLU A 153 14.38 -19.35 -0.70
CA GLU A 153 15.59 -19.16 0.10
C GLU A 153 16.35 -17.89 -0.33
N ARG A 154 16.53 -17.69 -1.65
CA ARG A 154 17.18 -16.47 -2.16
C ARG A 154 16.42 -15.20 -1.76
N ILE A 155 15.08 -15.21 -1.81
CA ILE A 155 14.26 -14.06 -1.38
C ILE A 155 14.50 -13.79 0.11
N MET A 156 14.56 -14.85 0.93
CA MET A 156 14.76 -14.72 2.36
C MET A 156 16.13 -14.10 2.69
N GLU A 157 17.19 -14.64 2.09
CA GLU A 157 18.59 -14.27 2.35
C GLU A 157 19.00 -12.93 1.74
N ARG A 158 18.61 -12.69 0.48
CA ARG A 158 19.14 -11.58 -0.35
C ARG A 158 18.07 -10.56 -0.73
N GLY A 159 16.81 -10.87 -0.47
CA GLY A 159 15.68 -10.02 -0.80
C GLY A 159 15.03 -10.36 -2.15
N LEU A 160 13.78 -9.95 -2.28
CA LEU A 160 12.94 -10.10 -3.47
C LEU A 160 13.58 -9.45 -4.69
N ARG A 161 14.09 -8.22 -4.58
CA ARG A 161 14.71 -7.54 -5.73
C ARG A 161 15.93 -8.29 -6.25
N GLU A 162 16.75 -8.83 -5.35
CA GLU A 162 17.95 -9.57 -5.75
C GLU A 162 17.58 -10.93 -6.36
N ALA A 163 16.60 -11.64 -5.79
CA ALA A 163 16.04 -12.83 -6.41
C ALA A 163 15.49 -12.55 -7.81
N VAL A 164 14.82 -11.42 -8.03
CA VAL A 164 14.31 -11.01 -9.33
C VAL A 164 15.42 -10.73 -10.33
N LYS A 165 16.51 -10.08 -9.92
CA LYS A 165 17.68 -9.88 -10.80
C LYS A 165 18.32 -11.20 -11.19
N HIS A 166 18.43 -12.14 -10.25
CA HIS A 166 19.13 -13.40 -10.45
C HIS A 166 18.31 -14.42 -11.27
N PHE A 167 17.04 -14.62 -10.95
CA PHE A 167 16.19 -15.64 -11.59
C PHE A 167 15.22 -15.07 -12.65
N GLY A 168 15.06 -13.75 -12.71
CA GLY A 168 14.09 -13.08 -13.56
C GLY A 168 12.69 -12.98 -12.91
N PRO A 169 11.92 -11.93 -13.25
CA PRO A 169 10.67 -11.62 -12.56
C PRO A 169 9.60 -12.71 -12.73
N LYS A 170 9.53 -13.36 -13.89
CA LYS A 170 8.53 -14.41 -14.17
C LYS A 170 8.72 -15.63 -13.28
N ARG A 171 9.96 -16.12 -13.14
CA ARG A 171 10.28 -17.30 -12.32
C ARG A 171 10.04 -17.03 -10.85
N VAL A 172 10.48 -15.87 -10.34
CA VAL A 172 10.23 -15.46 -8.96
C VAL A 172 8.73 -15.35 -8.65
N GLN A 173 7.97 -14.71 -9.53
CA GLN A 173 6.52 -14.59 -9.37
C GLN A 173 5.84 -15.97 -9.36
N GLN A 174 6.23 -16.89 -10.24
CA GLN A 174 5.69 -18.24 -10.28
C GLN A 174 6.04 -19.06 -9.02
N ALA A 175 7.27 -18.91 -8.50
CA ALA A 175 7.68 -19.56 -7.26
C ALA A 175 6.83 -19.08 -6.07
N LEU A 176 6.63 -17.76 -5.94
CA LEU A 176 5.77 -17.18 -4.90
C LEU A 176 4.30 -17.64 -5.04
N LEU A 177 3.77 -17.70 -6.26
CA LEU A 177 2.40 -18.20 -6.49
C LEU A 177 2.26 -19.68 -6.14
N LYS A 178 3.23 -20.53 -6.50
CA LYS A 178 3.22 -21.95 -6.10
C LYS A 178 3.24 -22.11 -4.58
N ALA A 179 4.09 -21.34 -3.90
CA ALA A 179 4.16 -21.34 -2.45
C ALA A 179 2.84 -20.87 -1.81
N TYR A 180 2.27 -19.78 -2.32
CA TYR A 180 0.97 -19.25 -1.89
C TYR A 180 -0.14 -20.31 -2.03
N HIS A 181 -0.27 -20.95 -3.19
CA HIS A 181 -1.29 -21.96 -3.42
C HIS A 181 -1.09 -23.18 -2.52
N ALA A 182 0.15 -23.66 -2.37
CA ALA A 182 0.43 -24.79 -1.48
C ALA A 182 0.11 -24.47 0.00
N LEU A 183 0.36 -23.24 0.46
CA LEU A 183 -0.05 -22.80 1.80
C LEU A 183 -1.58 -22.72 1.93
N TYR A 184 -2.25 -22.15 0.93
CA TYR A 184 -3.71 -22.04 0.90
C TYR A 184 -4.39 -23.42 0.93
N ASP A 185 -3.92 -24.36 0.11
CA ASP A 185 -4.45 -25.72 0.03
C ASP A 185 -4.29 -26.49 1.36
N LYS A 186 -3.28 -26.13 2.17
CA LYS A 186 -3.07 -26.68 3.51
C LYS A 186 -3.77 -25.92 4.63
N GLY A 187 -4.54 -24.87 4.32
CA GLY A 187 -5.24 -24.05 5.32
C GLY A 187 -4.32 -23.20 6.20
N LEU A 188 -3.12 -22.86 5.70
CA LEU A 188 -2.12 -22.07 6.43
C LEU A 188 -2.21 -20.55 6.12
N LEU A 189 -3.17 -20.12 5.28
CA LEU A 189 -3.38 -18.73 4.84
C LEU A 189 -4.85 -18.31 4.80
#